data_AF-C1FDT5-F1
#
_entry.id   AF-C1FDT5-F1
#
_cell.length_a   1.000
_cell.length_b   1.000
_cell.length_c   1.000
_cell.angle_alpha   90.00
_cell.angle_beta   90.00
_cell.angle_gamma   90.00
#
_symmetry.space_group_name_H-M   'P 1'
#
loop_
_entity.id
_entity.type
_entity.pdbx_description
1 polymer ?
#
loop_
_entity_poly.entity_id
_entity_poly.type
_entity_poly.pdbx_seq_one_letter_code
_entity_poly.pdbx_strand_id
1 'polypeptide(L)'
;MYSAIRTFVRRAFPAATARQPAVTAAHVQTICMNACRGMATGPAAGGHISDELLDKLGSLSTQALIDGLWVMGWPTSHIMGARPLTEGQKKMIGRAITIQFAAARPDIAADKPSGTDSPEYEAFELVNGKEVIVMSSVGPWESVGGDIKFLRLFQRGCAGLVTDGSVRDTAVLREYGFPVFSHSTTPRQGPHVHQPWSCNTVINCGGVVVRPGDAIIGDQDGAVVIPASHAQQVYDIAHSREVIEEIVKEELTKNPGPPGKFYPFMSGKIKPNSPLGQLLTSKGVKFVHCAARPGTRLGVPTVAPTGATLGSRRTVGGPCNMSTYTQTEAHYQSVLKQFAEHKACAVLRTPIVGACTPAMNAAVDGGFKLVEFTLTTPGCLDSVAEYASRKDVLTGVGTVMTVDDAKRALDAGAQFIVSPVLIPEVVEWCAANKIVCAPGCQTPSEMVQAWKLGAPIQKLFPGVAGGPAWVRAVSAALPMLRINPTSGVEISTAADYLRAGASSLGFVAPAFPPKLVENKEWDAISKIASEIQAAVKSA
;
A
#
# COMPACT_ATOMS: atom_id res chain seq x y z
N MET A 1 -11.58 -70.57 19.16
CA MET A 1 -12.06 -69.21 18.86
C MET A 1 -11.00 -68.51 18.06
N TYR A 2 -11.08 -68.67 16.74
CA TYR A 2 -11.51 -67.61 15.81
C TYR A 2 -10.32 -66.68 15.49
N SER A 3 -9.61 -66.83 14.36
CA SER A 3 -10.10 -66.67 12.98
C SER A 3 -10.99 -65.44 12.86
N ALA A 4 -10.39 -64.30 12.55
CA ALA A 4 -10.94 -63.08 11.92
C ALA A 4 -9.95 -61.98 12.33
N ILE A 5 -9.23 -61.26 11.48
CA ILE A 5 -9.70 -60.52 10.30
C ILE A 5 -8.46 -60.39 9.39
N ARG A 6 -8.28 -61.34 8.48
CA ARG A 6 -7.31 -61.24 7.38
C ARG A 6 -7.98 -61.63 6.06
N THR A 7 -9.20 -61.13 5.83
CA THR A 7 -9.95 -61.36 4.58
C THR A 7 -11.02 -60.29 4.36
N PHE A 8 -10.60 -59.12 3.88
CA PHE A 8 -11.40 -58.11 3.15
C PHE A 8 -10.34 -57.11 2.68
N VAL A 9 -9.78 -57.14 1.48
CA VAL A 9 -10.43 -56.97 0.17
C VAL A 9 -9.53 -57.64 -0.87
N ARG A 10 -9.90 -58.83 -1.35
CA ARG A 10 -9.43 -59.39 -2.62
C ARG A 10 -10.65 -59.94 -3.33
N ARG A 11 -11.36 -59.07 -4.06
CA ARG A 11 -12.20 -59.40 -5.22
C ARG A 11 -12.87 -58.14 -5.75
N ALA A 12 -12.20 -57.49 -6.69
CA ALA A 12 -12.80 -56.89 -7.88
C ALA A 12 -11.66 -56.19 -8.62
N PHE A 13 -11.41 -56.63 -9.86
CA PHE A 13 -10.90 -55.91 -11.04
C PHE A 13 -9.93 -56.79 -11.84
N PRO A 14 -10.26 -57.09 -13.11
CA PRO A 14 -9.48 -57.98 -13.97
C PRO A 14 -8.19 -57.31 -14.45
N ALA A 15 -7.22 -58.14 -14.80
CA ALA A 15 -5.90 -57.77 -15.31
C ALA A 15 -6.00 -56.91 -16.58
N ALA A 16 -5.42 -55.71 -16.54
CA ALA A 16 -5.04 -54.95 -17.72
C ALA A 16 -3.50 -54.94 -17.81
N THR A 17 -2.98 -55.77 -18.71
CA THR A 17 -1.56 -55.78 -19.11
C THR A 17 -1.30 -54.61 -20.04
N ALA A 18 -0.73 -53.52 -19.52
CA ALA A 18 -0.02 -52.51 -20.30
C ALA A 18 1.41 -52.40 -19.76
N ARG A 19 2.38 -52.98 -20.47
CA ARG A 19 3.81 -52.75 -20.22
C ARG A 19 4.11 -51.28 -20.52
N GLN A 20 4.31 -50.46 -19.49
CA GLN A 20 4.99 -49.18 -19.67
C GLN A 20 6.48 -49.45 -19.95
N PRO A 21 7.10 -48.77 -20.92
CA PRO A 21 8.52 -48.94 -21.17
C PRO A 21 9.31 -48.37 -19.99
N ALA A 22 10.31 -49.12 -19.53
CA ALA A 22 11.24 -48.66 -18.51
C ALA A 22 11.98 -47.43 -19.03
N VAL A 23 11.70 -46.26 -18.44
CA VAL A 23 12.47 -45.04 -18.69
C VAL A 23 13.84 -45.26 -18.05
N THR A 24 14.85 -45.52 -18.88
CA THR A 24 16.23 -45.68 -18.43
C THR A 24 16.76 -44.33 -17.92
N ALA A 25 17.62 -44.38 -16.90
CA ALA A 25 18.22 -43.21 -16.23
C ALA A 25 18.91 -42.20 -17.19
N ALA A 26 19.20 -42.61 -18.42
CA ALA A 26 19.74 -41.76 -19.47
C ALA A 26 18.76 -40.69 -19.99
N HIS A 27 17.44 -40.84 -19.83
CA HIS A 27 16.46 -39.82 -20.24
C HIS A 27 16.24 -38.69 -19.23
N VAL A 28 16.74 -38.84 -17.99
CA VAL A 28 16.63 -37.81 -16.93
C VAL A 28 17.80 -36.82 -16.99
N GLN A 29 18.84 -37.10 -17.77
CA GLN A 29 20.09 -36.33 -17.77
C GLN A 29 20.24 -35.29 -18.89
N THR A 30 19.25 -35.13 -19.79
CA THR A 30 19.32 -34.18 -20.92
C THR A 30 18.39 -32.95 -20.77
N ILE A 31 17.68 -32.79 -19.65
CA ILE A 31 16.91 -31.55 -19.33
C ILE A 31 17.53 -30.82 -18.13
N CYS A 32 18.85 -30.90 -17.96
CA CYS A 32 19.56 -30.30 -16.83
C CYS A 32 20.71 -29.38 -17.24
N MET A 33 20.49 -28.59 -18.30
CA MET A 33 21.08 -27.24 -18.38
C MET A 33 19.91 -26.25 -18.42
N ASN A 34 19.26 -26.10 -17.27
CA ASN A 34 18.16 -25.15 -17.14
C ASN A 34 18.73 -23.74 -17.28
N ALA A 35 18.45 -23.11 -18.41
CA ALA A 35 18.61 -21.67 -18.54
C ALA A 35 17.75 -21.00 -17.46
N CYS A 36 18.37 -20.34 -16.48
CA CYS A 36 17.66 -19.47 -15.54
C CYS A 36 16.96 -18.37 -16.36
N ARG A 37 15.63 -18.43 -16.44
CA ARG A 37 14.81 -17.43 -17.12
C ARG A 37 14.26 -16.45 -16.10
N GLY A 38 14.79 -15.23 -16.10
CA GLY A 38 14.22 -14.09 -15.39
C GLY A 38 13.84 -13.00 -16.39
N MET A 39 12.78 -12.23 -16.11
CA MET A 39 12.44 -11.03 -16.89
C MET A 39 13.59 -10.02 -16.87
N ALA A 40 14.31 -9.95 -15.75
CA ALA A 40 15.54 -9.21 -15.56
C ALA A 40 16.42 -9.95 -14.54
N THR A 41 17.73 -9.99 -14.76
CA THR A 41 18.66 -10.78 -13.94
C THR A 41 19.82 -9.98 -13.34
N GLY A 42 19.97 -8.71 -13.71
CA GLY A 42 21.08 -7.85 -13.26
C GLY A 42 20.80 -6.37 -13.48
N PRO A 43 21.86 -5.53 -13.60
CA PRO A 43 21.72 -4.09 -13.83
C PRO A 43 20.83 -3.74 -15.02
N ALA A 44 20.26 -2.53 -15.04
CA ALA A 44 19.47 -2.06 -16.16
C ALA A 44 20.35 -1.87 -17.42
N ALA A 45 19.90 -2.38 -18.58
CA ALA A 45 20.67 -2.39 -19.84
C ALA A 45 20.99 -0.99 -20.42
N GLY A 46 20.47 0.09 -19.84
CA GLY A 46 20.70 1.47 -20.27
C GLY A 46 20.74 2.48 -19.12
N GLY A 47 21.00 2.02 -17.89
CA GLY A 47 21.04 2.86 -16.71
C GLY A 47 22.37 2.75 -15.98
N HIS A 48 23.16 3.81 -16.03
CA HIS A 48 24.30 4.01 -15.14
C HIS A 48 24.13 5.36 -14.44
N ILE A 49 24.19 5.35 -13.12
CA ILE A 49 24.12 6.56 -12.32
C ILE A 49 25.57 7.00 -12.08
N SER A 50 25.97 8.16 -12.60
CA SER A 50 27.30 8.72 -12.32
C SER A 50 27.39 9.23 -10.88
N ASP A 51 28.61 9.48 -10.38
CA ASP A 51 28.80 9.99 -9.03
C ASP A 51 28.15 11.37 -8.85
N GLU A 52 28.22 12.21 -9.87
CA GLU A 52 27.60 13.54 -9.87
C GLU A 52 26.08 13.46 -9.82
N LEU A 53 25.47 12.52 -10.56
CA LEU A 53 24.03 12.31 -10.53
C LEU A 53 23.58 11.70 -9.20
N LEU A 54 24.37 10.79 -8.64
CA LEU A 54 24.09 10.21 -7.33
C LEU A 54 24.12 11.27 -6.22
N ASP A 55 25.11 12.16 -6.24
CA ASP A 55 25.24 13.26 -5.26
C ASP A 55 24.07 14.26 -5.40
N LYS A 56 23.64 14.55 -6.65
CA LYS A 56 22.44 15.34 -6.96
C LYS A 56 21.15 14.70 -6.43
N LEU A 57 20.96 13.40 -6.62
CA LEU A 57 19.82 12.68 -6.04
C LEU A 57 19.88 12.75 -4.51
N GLY A 58 21.06 12.59 -3.94
CA GLY A 58 21.32 12.67 -2.51
C GLY A 58 20.99 14.04 -1.88
N SER A 59 21.02 15.14 -2.64
CA SER A 59 20.65 16.45 -2.12
C SER A 59 19.13 16.63 -1.91
N LEU A 60 18.29 15.86 -2.61
CA LEU A 60 16.82 15.98 -2.57
C LEU A 60 16.20 15.08 -1.52
N SER A 61 15.11 15.51 -0.87
CA SER A 61 14.38 14.67 0.11
C SER A 61 13.84 13.36 -0.48
N THR A 62 13.65 12.32 0.33
CA THR A 62 13.06 11.05 -0.16
C THR A 62 11.65 11.27 -0.71
N GLN A 63 10.88 12.20 -0.15
CA GLN A 63 9.55 12.59 -0.62
C GLN A 63 9.60 13.25 -1.99
N ALA A 64 10.51 14.18 -2.22
CA ALA A 64 10.64 14.83 -3.53
C ALA A 64 10.99 13.80 -4.64
N LEU A 65 11.84 12.82 -4.31
CA LEU A 65 12.19 11.74 -5.23
C LEU A 65 11.00 10.81 -5.52
N ILE A 66 10.21 10.45 -4.48
CA ILE A 66 8.97 9.68 -4.64
C ILE A 66 7.97 10.44 -5.52
N ASP A 67 7.80 11.73 -5.29
CA ASP A 67 6.93 12.59 -6.10
C ASP A 67 7.40 12.66 -7.56
N GLY A 68 8.71 12.74 -7.78
CA GLY A 68 9.30 12.70 -9.12
C GLY A 68 8.95 11.42 -9.87
N LEU A 69 9.07 10.27 -9.19
CA LEU A 69 8.68 8.97 -9.72
C LEU A 69 7.16 8.87 -9.96
N TRP A 70 6.35 9.39 -9.04
CA TRP A 70 4.88 9.40 -9.16
C TRP A 70 4.41 10.21 -10.38
N VAL A 71 5.02 11.37 -10.64
CA VAL A 71 4.74 12.19 -11.84
C VAL A 71 5.04 11.42 -13.12
N MET A 72 6.07 10.56 -13.09
CA MET A 72 6.43 9.69 -14.21
C MET A 72 5.53 8.45 -14.34
N GLY A 73 4.55 8.27 -13.45
CA GLY A 73 3.65 7.11 -13.43
C GLY A 73 4.30 5.83 -12.90
N TRP A 74 5.41 5.95 -12.15
CA TRP A 74 6.03 4.80 -11.51
C TRP A 74 5.20 4.32 -10.31
N PRO A 75 5.18 3.00 -10.05
CA PRO A 75 4.59 2.45 -8.83
C PRO A 75 5.39 2.92 -7.60
N THR A 76 4.88 2.60 -6.41
CA THR A 76 5.56 2.87 -5.15
C THR A 76 7.01 2.36 -5.16
N SER A 77 7.95 3.25 -4.84
CA SER A 77 9.39 2.95 -4.84
C SER A 77 10.07 3.10 -3.47
N HIS A 78 9.31 3.28 -2.40
CA HIS A 78 9.87 3.27 -1.04
C HIS A 78 9.93 1.84 -0.50
N ILE A 79 11.04 1.46 0.13
CA ILE A 79 11.22 0.13 0.73
C ILE A 79 10.36 0.08 2.00
N MET A 80 9.22 -0.61 1.92
CA MET A 80 8.25 -0.63 3.02
C MET A 80 8.85 -1.22 4.30
N GLY A 81 8.56 -0.55 5.42
CA GLY A 81 8.99 -0.98 6.74
C GLY A 81 10.44 -0.64 7.08
N ALA A 82 11.31 -0.35 6.11
CA ALA A 82 12.70 0.00 6.39
C ALA A 82 12.81 1.38 7.05
N ARG A 83 12.98 1.40 8.38
CA ARG A 83 13.13 2.62 9.20
C ARG A 83 14.59 2.85 9.58
N PRO A 84 15.02 4.12 9.73
CA PRO A 84 16.36 4.43 10.19
C PRO A 84 16.61 3.82 11.57
N LEU A 85 17.78 3.21 11.75
CA LEU A 85 18.17 2.60 13.02
C LEU A 85 18.35 3.62 14.14
N THR A 86 18.74 4.84 13.77
CA THR A 86 19.03 5.94 14.69
C THR A 86 18.38 7.23 14.20
N GLU A 87 17.68 7.91 15.10
CA GLU A 87 17.19 9.26 14.86
C GLU A 87 18.37 10.21 14.61
N GLY A 88 18.25 11.06 13.59
CA GLY A 88 19.33 11.95 13.16
C GLY A 88 20.52 11.29 12.45
N GLN A 89 20.46 9.99 12.12
CA GLN A 89 21.51 9.36 11.31
C GLN A 89 21.72 10.09 9.98
N LYS A 90 22.95 10.01 9.45
CA LYS A 90 23.32 10.60 8.15
C LYS A 90 22.43 10.04 7.05
N LYS A 91 22.26 10.83 6.00
CA LYS A 91 21.55 10.39 4.80
C LYS A 91 22.30 9.24 4.13
N MET A 92 21.56 8.20 3.75
CA MET A 92 22.07 7.10 2.96
C MET A 92 21.99 7.46 1.49
N ILE A 93 23.12 7.39 0.77
CA ILE A 93 23.22 7.74 -0.64
C ILE A 93 24.17 6.74 -1.30
N GLY A 94 23.66 5.85 -2.13
CA GLY A 94 24.54 4.92 -2.87
C GLY A 94 23.82 4.09 -3.91
N ARG A 95 24.61 3.33 -4.67
CA ARG A 95 24.13 2.37 -5.68
C ARG A 95 23.88 1.02 -5.04
N ALA A 96 22.78 0.37 -5.41
CA ALA A 96 22.38 -0.90 -4.83
C ALA A 96 23.36 -2.03 -5.19
N ILE A 97 23.89 -2.69 -4.17
CA ILE A 97 24.35 -4.08 -4.23
C ILE A 97 23.28 -4.91 -3.54
N THR A 98 22.67 -5.82 -4.28
CA THR A 98 21.47 -6.56 -3.82
C THR A 98 21.84 -7.94 -3.29
N ILE A 99 21.22 -8.34 -2.18
CA ILE A 99 21.35 -9.66 -1.58
C ILE A 99 19.95 -10.21 -1.34
N GLN A 100 19.71 -11.46 -1.74
CA GLN A 100 18.47 -12.17 -1.43
C GLN A 100 18.71 -13.22 -0.36
N PHE A 101 17.83 -13.29 0.63
CA PHE A 101 17.72 -14.43 1.53
C PHE A 101 16.56 -15.33 1.09
N ALA A 102 16.73 -16.64 1.30
CA ALA A 102 15.68 -17.65 1.12
C ALA A 102 15.42 -18.37 2.45
N ALA A 103 14.21 -18.91 2.60
CA ALA A 103 13.86 -19.66 3.81
C ALA A 103 14.83 -20.82 4.02
N ALA A 104 15.24 -21.02 5.27
CA ALA A 104 16.22 -22.04 5.60
C ALA A 104 15.70 -23.43 5.20
N ARG A 105 16.55 -24.18 4.50
CA ARG A 105 16.27 -25.55 4.06
C ARG A 105 17.51 -26.40 4.31
N PRO A 106 17.45 -27.42 5.18
CA PRO A 106 18.62 -28.21 5.54
C PRO A 106 19.33 -28.86 4.34
N ASP A 107 18.58 -29.28 3.32
CA ASP A 107 19.13 -29.87 2.10
C ASP A 107 19.95 -28.86 1.29
N ILE A 108 19.46 -27.62 1.16
CA ILE A 108 20.20 -26.56 0.45
C ILE A 108 21.36 -26.02 1.28
N ALA A 109 21.20 -25.98 2.61
CA ALA A 109 22.28 -25.59 3.51
C ALA A 109 23.48 -26.54 3.43
N ALA A 110 23.26 -27.82 3.09
CA ALA A 110 24.32 -28.79 2.83
C ALA A 110 25.06 -28.51 1.50
N ASP A 111 24.37 -27.97 0.50
CA ASP A 111 24.94 -27.56 -0.79
C ASP A 111 25.63 -26.19 -0.72
N LYS A 112 25.43 -25.43 0.38
CA LYS A 112 26.00 -24.10 0.55
C LYS A 112 27.54 -24.18 0.54
N PRO A 113 28.22 -23.40 -0.32
CA PRO A 113 29.67 -23.30 -0.29
C PRO A 113 30.17 -22.90 1.11
N SER A 114 31.14 -23.65 1.63
CA SER A 114 31.75 -23.33 2.92
C SER A 114 32.72 -22.16 2.79
N GLY A 115 32.79 -21.29 3.80
CA GLY A 115 33.79 -20.21 3.85
C GLY A 115 33.36 -18.92 3.17
N THR A 116 34.21 -18.35 2.33
CA THR A 116 34.07 -17.02 1.72
C THR A 116 33.09 -16.97 0.56
N ASP A 117 32.73 -18.11 -0.01
CA ASP A 117 31.97 -18.23 -1.26
C ASP A 117 30.44 -18.15 -1.02
N SER A 118 30.05 -17.42 0.02
CA SER A 118 28.65 -17.17 0.36
C SER A 118 28.19 -15.90 -0.36
N PRO A 119 26.98 -15.86 -0.94
CA PRO A 119 26.53 -14.70 -1.72
C PRO A 119 26.62 -13.36 -0.97
N GLU A 120 26.33 -13.33 0.33
CA GLU A 120 26.46 -12.09 1.11
C GLU A 120 27.91 -11.64 1.28
N TYR A 121 28.87 -12.56 1.38
CA TYR A 121 30.28 -12.19 1.51
C TYR A 121 30.84 -11.68 0.18
N GLU A 122 30.48 -12.32 -0.93
CA GLU A 122 30.77 -11.77 -2.26
C GLU A 122 30.22 -10.36 -2.42
N ALA A 123 28.97 -10.12 -1.99
CA ALA A 123 28.36 -8.79 -2.02
C ALA A 123 29.14 -7.75 -1.20
N PHE A 124 29.65 -8.14 -0.03
CA PHE A 124 30.41 -7.23 0.84
C PHE A 124 31.72 -6.79 0.18
N GLU A 125 32.38 -7.68 -0.54
CA GLU A 125 33.64 -7.37 -1.23
C GLU A 125 33.46 -6.49 -2.47
N LEU A 126 32.24 -6.41 -3.02
CA LEU A 126 31.92 -5.50 -4.13
C LEU A 126 31.74 -4.04 -3.69
N VAL A 127 31.62 -3.78 -2.39
CA VAL A 127 31.51 -2.41 -1.85
C VAL A 127 32.81 -1.65 -2.06
N ASN A 128 32.70 -0.42 -2.57
CA ASN A 128 33.80 0.48 -2.88
C ASN A 128 33.44 1.97 -2.67
N GLY A 129 32.79 2.30 -1.54
CA GLY A 129 32.60 3.69 -1.09
C GLY A 129 31.24 4.33 -1.40
N LYS A 130 30.62 4.05 -2.55
CA LYS A 130 29.35 4.67 -2.98
C LYS A 130 28.25 3.65 -3.21
N GLU A 131 28.37 2.49 -2.59
CA GLU A 131 27.42 1.39 -2.67
C GLU A 131 26.65 1.22 -1.36
N VAL A 132 25.35 0.97 -1.52
CA VAL A 132 24.43 0.61 -0.45
C VAL A 132 24.07 -0.85 -0.59
N ILE A 133 24.17 -1.60 0.50
CA ILE A 133 23.75 -2.99 0.53
C ILE A 133 22.24 -3.06 0.76
N VAL A 134 21.53 -3.70 -0.16
CA VAL A 134 20.07 -3.91 -0.11
C VAL A 134 19.80 -5.39 0.13
N MET A 135 19.28 -5.75 1.30
CA MET A 135 19.02 -7.13 1.68
C MET A 135 17.53 -7.43 1.74
N SER A 136 17.05 -8.28 0.83
CA SER A 136 15.70 -8.86 0.89
C SER A 136 15.69 -10.03 1.86
N SER A 137 14.88 -9.93 2.92
CA SER A 137 14.67 -10.96 3.92
C SER A 137 13.46 -11.83 3.58
N VAL A 138 13.37 -13.01 4.20
CA VAL A 138 12.19 -13.89 4.10
C VAL A 138 10.99 -13.38 4.91
N GLY A 139 11.22 -12.39 5.78
CA GLY A 139 10.19 -11.77 6.59
C GLY A 139 10.74 -10.64 7.48
N PRO A 140 9.84 -9.82 8.06
CA PRO A 140 10.21 -8.57 8.73
C PRO A 140 11.07 -8.73 9.99
N TRP A 141 10.95 -9.88 10.66
CA TRP A 141 11.53 -10.10 11.99
C TRP A 141 12.87 -10.84 11.95
N GLU A 142 13.31 -11.28 10.77
CA GLU A 142 14.48 -12.14 10.64
C GLU A 142 15.77 -11.34 10.49
N SER A 143 16.78 -11.73 11.27
CA SER A 143 18.08 -11.06 11.31
C SER A 143 18.87 -11.31 10.02
N VAL A 144 19.08 -10.30 9.19
CA VAL A 144 19.96 -10.40 8.01
C VAL A 144 21.46 -10.31 8.36
N GLY A 145 21.77 -9.70 9.51
CA GLY A 145 23.14 -9.55 9.98
C GLY A 145 23.24 -8.79 11.30
N GLY A 146 24.48 -8.70 11.78
CA GLY A 146 24.87 -8.04 13.02
C GLY A 146 26.34 -7.66 12.96
N ASP A 147 26.94 -7.43 14.12
CA ASP A 147 28.23 -6.78 14.33
C ASP A 147 29.31 -7.20 13.32
N ILE A 148 29.80 -8.44 13.38
CA ILE A 148 30.95 -8.92 12.58
C ILE A 148 30.72 -8.73 11.06
N LYS A 149 29.50 -8.99 10.58
CA LYS A 149 29.17 -8.83 9.15
C LYS A 149 29.21 -7.36 8.74
N PHE A 150 28.66 -6.49 9.58
CA PHE A 150 28.55 -5.06 9.26
C PHE A 150 29.83 -4.28 9.56
N LEU A 151 30.69 -4.81 10.44
CA LEU A 151 32.06 -4.34 10.58
C LEU A 151 32.81 -4.43 9.25
N ARG A 152 32.64 -5.53 8.50
CA ARG A 152 33.27 -5.67 7.19
C ARG A 152 32.75 -4.62 6.20
N LEU A 153 31.45 -4.38 6.17
CA LEU A 153 30.86 -3.32 5.34
C LEU A 153 31.41 -1.94 5.70
N PHE A 154 31.54 -1.65 6.99
CA PHE A 154 32.17 -0.43 7.47
C PHE A 154 33.63 -0.32 6.99
N GLN A 155 34.43 -1.38 7.11
CA GLN A 155 35.82 -1.41 6.61
C GLN A 155 35.95 -1.19 5.10
N ARG A 156 34.93 -1.59 4.33
CA ARG A 156 34.85 -1.38 2.87
C ARG A 156 34.31 0.00 2.49
N GLY A 157 33.96 0.84 3.47
CA GLY A 157 33.41 2.17 3.24
C GLY A 157 31.99 2.15 2.69
N CYS A 158 31.16 1.19 3.10
CA CYS A 158 29.76 1.11 2.66
C CYS A 158 28.99 2.41 2.94
N ALA A 159 28.28 2.91 1.93
CA ALA A 159 27.51 4.14 2.04
C ALA A 159 26.22 3.98 2.85
N GLY A 160 25.76 2.72 3.05
CA GLY A 160 24.59 2.41 3.84
C GLY A 160 24.13 0.96 3.71
N LEU A 161 23.23 0.55 4.60
CA LEU A 161 22.54 -0.74 4.51
C LEU A 161 21.03 -0.52 4.61
N VAL A 162 20.26 -1.22 3.80
CA VAL A 162 18.80 -1.27 3.89
C VAL A 162 18.28 -2.70 3.76
N THR A 163 17.30 -3.03 4.59
CA THR A 163 16.63 -4.33 4.57
C THR A 163 15.16 -4.20 4.97
N ASP A 164 14.33 -5.06 4.40
CA ASP A 164 12.95 -5.29 4.83
C ASP A 164 12.83 -6.34 5.96
N GLY A 165 13.97 -6.90 6.40
CA GLY A 165 14.09 -7.71 7.61
C GLY A 165 14.60 -6.92 8.80
N SER A 166 15.19 -7.62 9.77
CA SER A 166 15.72 -7.04 11.00
C SER A 166 17.25 -7.08 11.07
N VAL A 167 17.84 -6.24 11.92
CA VAL A 167 19.28 -6.25 12.23
C VAL A 167 19.54 -6.53 13.70
N ARG A 168 20.76 -6.95 14.02
CA ARG A 168 21.23 -7.21 15.39
C ARG A 168 22.34 -6.28 15.81
N ASP A 169 22.69 -6.37 17.10
CA ASP A 169 23.85 -5.70 17.69
C ASP A 169 23.80 -4.18 17.52
N THR A 170 22.57 -3.65 17.58
CA THR A 170 22.23 -2.25 17.31
C THR A 170 23.08 -1.25 18.06
N ALA A 171 23.47 -1.56 19.31
CA ALA A 171 24.36 -0.71 20.09
C ALA A 171 25.70 -0.49 19.38
N VAL A 172 26.32 -1.56 18.88
CA VAL A 172 27.59 -1.52 18.15
C VAL A 172 27.39 -0.89 16.76
N LEU A 173 26.30 -1.21 16.08
CA LEU A 173 26.03 -0.62 14.75
C LEU A 173 25.88 0.89 14.79
N ARG A 174 25.38 1.45 15.89
CA ARG A 174 25.31 2.90 16.10
C ARG A 174 26.69 3.55 16.17
N GLU A 175 27.69 2.82 16.65
CA GLU A 175 29.08 3.30 16.76
C GLU A 175 29.81 3.31 15.40
N TYR A 176 29.45 2.40 14.48
CA TYR A 176 30.02 2.39 13.12
C TYR A 176 29.63 3.62 12.29
N GLY A 177 28.51 4.26 12.59
CA GLY A 177 28.19 5.60 12.06
C GLY A 177 27.84 5.67 10.56
N PHE A 178 27.71 4.53 9.87
CA PHE A 178 27.10 4.47 8.55
C PHE A 178 25.59 4.19 8.68
N PRO A 179 24.75 4.72 7.76
CA PRO A 179 23.31 4.65 7.92
C PRO A 179 22.78 3.24 7.69
N VAL A 180 21.90 2.80 8.60
CA VAL A 180 21.24 1.49 8.55
C VAL A 180 19.74 1.70 8.57
N PHE A 181 19.04 1.00 7.68
CA PHE A 181 17.58 1.00 7.55
C PHE A 181 17.07 -0.43 7.67
N SER A 182 16.14 -0.68 8.58
CA SER A 182 15.62 -2.02 8.86
C SER A 182 14.18 -1.97 9.31
N HIS A 183 13.44 -3.07 9.11
CA HIS A 183 12.09 -3.22 9.65
C HIS A 183 12.05 -3.17 11.18
N SER A 184 12.98 -3.88 11.81
CA SER A 184 13.12 -3.91 13.28
C SER A 184 14.56 -4.21 13.68
N THR A 185 14.80 -4.14 14.99
CA THR A 185 15.97 -4.73 15.62
C THR A 185 15.57 -6.04 16.31
N THR A 186 16.49 -7.00 16.43
CA THR A 186 16.18 -8.32 16.99
C THR A 186 17.37 -8.97 17.70
N PRO A 187 17.15 -9.80 18.74
CA PRO A 187 18.17 -10.70 19.30
C PRO A 187 18.11 -12.11 18.68
N ARG A 188 17.32 -12.35 17.63
CA ARG A 188 17.20 -13.67 16.98
C ARG A 188 18.34 -13.93 16.00
N GLN A 189 18.89 -15.15 15.96
CA GLN A 189 19.92 -15.50 14.96
C GLN A 189 19.27 -15.81 13.61
N GLY A 190 19.80 -15.23 12.53
CA GLY A 190 19.27 -15.41 11.17
C GLY A 190 19.36 -16.84 10.61
N PRO A 191 20.50 -17.56 10.74
CA PRO A 191 20.73 -18.83 10.03
C PRO A 191 19.72 -19.96 10.30
N HIS A 192 18.96 -19.87 11.40
CA HIS A 192 17.92 -20.86 11.72
C HIS A 192 16.64 -20.69 10.89
N VAL A 193 16.41 -19.50 10.32
CA VAL A 193 15.14 -19.17 9.62
C VAL A 193 15.37 -18.85 8.15
N HIS A 194 16.52 -18.26 7.81
CA HIS A 194 16.89 -17.99 6.43
C HIS A 194 18.37 -18.19 6.15
N GLN A 195 18.69 -18.29 4.87
CA GLN A 195 20.04 -18.39 4.36
C GLN A 195 20.24 -17.43 3.18
N PRO A 196 21.43 -16.87 3.01
CA PRO A 196 21.81 -16.15 1.80
C PRO A 196 21.60 -17.02 0.58
N TRP A 197 20.98 -16.46 -0.45
CA TRP A 197 20.55 -17.17 -1.66
C TRP A 197 21.27 -16.67 -2.90
N SER A 198 21.32 -15.36 -3.11
CA SER A 198 21.94 -14.75 -4.28
C SER A 198 22.48 -13.36 -3.98
N CYS A 199 23.46 -12.94 -4.80
CA CYS A 199 24.08 -11.62 -4.80
C CYS A 199 23.94 -11.00 -6.20
N ASN A 200 23.77 -9.68 -6.27
CA ASN A 200 23.70 -8.91 -7.51
C ASN A 200 22.67 -9.44 -8.53
N THR A 201 21.55 -9.93 -8.02
CA THR A 201 20.37 -10.31 -8.80
C THR A 201 19.22 -9.34 -8.53
N VAL A 202 18.17 -9.39 -9.34
CA VAL A 202 16.98 -8.57 -9.10
C VAL A 202 16.23 -9.13 -7.88
N ILE A 203 15.99 -8.29 -6.87
CA ILE A 203 15.31 -8.68 -5.62
C ILE A 203 14.02 -7.90 -5.41
N ASN A 204 13.11 -8.43 -4.59
CA ASN A 204 12.00 -7.68 -4.02
C ASN A 204 12.34 -7.38 -2.55
N CYS A 205 12.49 -6.12 -2.20
CA CYS A 205 12.78 -5.66 -0.84
C CYS A 205 11.69 -4.68 -0.42
N GLY A 206 10.90 -5.04 0.60
CA GLY A 206 9.85 -4.17 1.14
C GLY A 206 8.80 -3.81 0.09
N GLY A 207 8.43 -4.75 -0.79
CA GLY A 207 7.44 -4.53 -1.84
C GLY A 207 7.96 -3.80 -3.09
N VAL A 208 9.24 -3.45 -3.14
CA VAL A 208 9.88 -2.75 -4.26
C VAL A 208 10.90 -3.65 -4.94
N VAL A 209 10.86 -3.66 -6.27
CA VAL A 209 11.87 -4.35 -7.07
C VAL A 209 13.13 -3.50 -7.13
N VAL A 210 14.26 -4.08 -6.73
CA VAL A 210 15.58 -3.43 -6.74
C VAL A 210 16.49 -4.18 -7.70
N ARG A 211 17.11 -3.46 -8.62
CA ARG A 211 18.16 -3.99 -9.49
C ARG A 211 19.52 -3.53 -8.97
N PRO A 212 20.58 -4.33 -9.18
CA PRO A 212 21.93 -3.89 -8.91
C PRO A 212 22.23 -2.59 -9.69
N GLY A 213 22.80 -1.60 -9.01
CA GLY A 213 23.13 -0.29 -9.59
C GLY A 213 22.03 0.77 -9.54
N ASP A 214 20.81 0.44 -9.11
CA ASP A 214 19.77 1.44 -8.82
C ASP A 214 20.23 2.36 -7.67
N ALA A 215 19.82 3.64 -7.67
CA ALA A 215 20.16 4.53 -6.57
C ALA A 215 19.25 4.27 -5.38
N ILE A 216 19.84 4.21 -4.20
CA ILE A 216 19.17 4.09 -2.91
C ILE A 216 19.45 5.36 -2.13
N ILE A 217 18.39 6.13 -1.87
CA ILE A 217 18.44 7.34 -1.07
C ILE A 217 17.60 7.11 0.17
N GLY A 218 18.14 7.38 1.36
CA GLY A 218 17.41 7.24 2.61
C GLY A 218 17.65 8.37 3.59
N ASP A 219 16.58 8.89 4.18
CA ASP A 219 16.58 9.92 5.22
C ASP A 219 15.73 9.46 6.43
N GLN A 220 15.23 10.38 7.26
CA GLN A 220 14.50 9.98 8.47
C GLN A 220 13.14 9.33 8.18
N ASP A 221 12.58 9.53 7.00
CA ASP A 221 11.24 9.03 6.67
C ASP A 221 11.28 7.61 6.09
N GLY A 222 12.41 7.22 5.49
CA GLY A 222 12.63 5.87 4.97
C GLY A 222 13.71 5.83 3.88
N ALA A 223 13.66 4.79 3.05
CA ALA A 223 14.54 4.63 1.90
C ALA A 223 13.74 4.46 0.59
N VAL A 224 14.19 5.11 -0.47
CA VAL A 224 13.60 5.09 -1.82
C VAL A 224 14.58 4.51 -2.84
N VAL A 225 14.04 3.77 -3.80
CA VAL A 225 14.75 3.15 -4.92
C VAL A 225 14.51 3.98 -6.18
N ILE A 226 15.58 4.43 -6.83
CA ILE A 226 15.52 5.18 -8.07
C ILE A 226 16.11 4.31 -9.18
N PRO A 227 15.30 3.92 -10.19
CA PRO A 227 15.78 3.11 -11.31
C PRO A 227 16.91 3.80 -12.06
N ALA A 228 18.02 3.08 -12.27
CA ALA A 228 19.22 3.66 -12.89
C ALA A 228 18.96 4.26 -14.30
N SER A 229 18.04 3.68 -15.06
CA SER A 229 17.69 4.16 -16.41
C SER A 229 16.87 5.46 -16.44
N HIS A 230 16.30 5.86 -15.30
CA HIS A 230 15.41 7.02 -15.19
C HIS A 230 15.90 8.06 -14.17
N ALA A 231 17.01 7.79 -13.50
CA ALA A 231 17.58 8.61 -12.43
C ALA A 231 17.70 10.11 -12.76
N GLN A 232 18.17 10.45 -13.96
CA GLN A 232 18.30 11.86 -14.38
C GLN A 232 16.93 12.55 -14.49
N GLN A 233 15.94 11.87 -15.08
CA GLN A 233 14.59 12.42 -15.23
C GLN A 233 13.91 12.60 -13.87
N VAL A 234 14.11 11.64 -12.96
CA VAL A 234 13.60 11.72 -11.59
C VAL A 234 14.20 12.94 -10.87
N TYR A 235 15.52 13.13 -10.95
CA TYR A 235 16.19 14.31 -10.38
C TYR A 235 15.62 15.61 -10.95
N ASP A 236 15.52 15.74 -12.28
CA ASP A 236 15.08 16.97 -12.93
C ASP A 236 13.65 17.35 -12.49
N ILE A 237 12.76 16.37 -12.37
CA ILE A 237 11.38 16.58 -11.91
C ILE A 237 11.34 16.93 -10.42
N ALA A 238 12.01 16.14 -9.59
CA ALA A 238 12.02 16.32 -8.14
C ALA A 238 12.63 17.67 -7.73
N HIS A 239 13.79 18.02 -8.31
CA HIS A 239 14.45 19.30 -8.05
C HIS A 239 13.58 20.49 -8.47
N SER A 240 12.94 20.42 -9.64
CA SER A 240 12.03 21.47 -10.10
C SER A 240 10.87 21.71 -9.14
N ARG A 241 10.37 20.66 -8.48
CA ARG A 241 9.29 20.75 -7.51
C ARG A 241 9.73 21.39 -6.20
N GLU A 242 10.87 20.99 -5.64
CA GLU A 242 11.39 21.61 -4.41
C GLU A 242 11.59 23.12 -4.59
N VAL A 243 12.06 23.58 -5.76
CA VAL A 243 12.17 25.02 -6.06
C VAL A 243 10.81 25.72 -6.01
N ILE A 244 9.76 25.10 -6.56
CA ILE A 244 8.40 25.64 -6.53
C ILE A 244 7.87 25.69 -5.08
N GLU A 245 8.10 24.63 -4.31
CA GLU A 245 7.67 24.56 -2.93
C GLU A 245 8.33 25.62 -2.05
N GLU A 246 9.62 25.90 -2.23
CA GLU A 246 10.31 26.95 -1.50
C GLU A 246 9.73 28.34 -1.82
N ILE A 247 9.46 28.64 -3.09
CA ILE A 247 8.79 29.89 -3.49
C ILE A 247 7.42 30.02 -2.81
N VAL A 248 6.67 28.92 -2.74
CA VAL A 248 5.34 28.89 -2.11
C VAL A 248 5.43 29.02 -0.59
N LYS A 249 6.41 28.38 0.05
CA LYS A 249 6.67 28.52 1.49
C LYS A 249 7.04 29.96 1.84
N GLU A 250 7.91 30.60 1.06
CA GLU A 250 8.26 32.02 1.23
C GLU A 250 7.01 32.91 1.16
N GLU A 251 6.15 32.66 0.16
CA GLU A 251 4.94 33.44 -0.04
C GLU A 251 3.94 33.23 1.10
N LEU A 252 3.69 31.99 1.52
CA LEU A 252 2.80 31.68 2.64
C LEU A 252 3.36 32.19 3.98
N THR A 253 4.67 32.32 4.11
CA THR A 253 5.30 32.93 5.29
C THR A 253 5.04 34.44 5.34
N LYS A 254 5.09 35.13 4.19
CA LYS A 254 4.81 36.56 4.09
C LYS A 254 3.32 36.87 4.15
N ASN A 255 2.52 36.03 3.52
CA ASN A 255 1.08 36.17 3.35
C ASN A 255 0.37 34.88 3.80
N PRO A 256 0.17 34.68 5.12
CA PRO A 256 -0.43 33.48 5.66
C PRO A 256 -1.83 33.20 5.09
N GLY A 257 -2.08 31.94 4.73
CA GLY A 257 -3.34 31.50 4.15
C GLY A 257 -3.36 29.99 3.87
N PRO A 258 -4.48 29.45 3.38
CA PRO A 258 -4.59 28.03 3.08
C PRO A 258 -3.61 27.65 1.94
N PRO A 259 -2.78 26.61 2.11
CA PRO A 259 -1.79 26.22 1.11
C PRO A 259 -2.44 25.86 -0.23
N GLY A 260 -3.67 25.34 -0.22
CA GLY A 260 -4.44 24.96 -1.41
C GLY A 260 -4.55 26.03 -2.50
N LYS A 261 -4.35 27.32 -2.17
CA LYS A 261 -4.22 28.42 -3.16
C LYS A 261 -3.14 28.17 -4.21
N PHE A 262 -2.08 27.47 -3.82
CA PHE A 262 -0.89 27.23 -4.63
C PHE A 262 -0.74 25.76 -5.07
N TYR A 263 -1.71 24.89 -4.77
CA TYR A 263 -1.72 23.50 -5.20
C TYR A 263 -2.65 23.29 -6.41
N PRO A 264 -2.40 22.27 -7.25
CA PRO A 264 -1.32 21.27 -7.20
C PRO A 264 -0.05 21.65 -7.98
N PHE A 265 1.11 21.10 -7.58
CA PHE A 265 2.43 21.30 -8.22
C PHE A 265 2.70 20.39 -9.44
N MET A 266 1.67 20.09 -10.23
CA MET A 266 1.85 19.22 -11.40
C MET A 266 2.39 20.03 -12.60
N SER A 267 3.65 19.81 -12.95
CA SER A 267 4.27 20.38 -14.16
C SER A 267 3.38 20.08 -15.38
N GLY A 268 3.15 21.10 -16.22
CA GLY A 268 2.22 21.03 -17.36
C GLY A 268 0.74 21.24 -17.04
N LYS A 269 0.33 21.29 -15.76
CA LYS A 269 -1.05 21.60 -15.33
C LYS A 269 -1.19 22.94 -14.59
N ILE A 270 -0.09 23.63 -14.32
CA ILE A 270 -0.10 24.96 -13.71
C ILE A 270 -0.64 25.95 -14.74
N LYS A 271 -1.82 26.51 -14.49
CA LYS A 271 -2.42 27.51 -15.39
C LYS A 271 -1.67 28.85 -15.23
N PRO A 272 -1.28 29.55 -16.30
CA PRO A 272 -0.55 30.82 -16.18
C PRO A 272 -1.28 31.89 -15.37
N ASN A 273 -2.61 31.89 -15.43
CA ASN A 273 -3.48 32.81 -14.69
C ASN A 273 -3.85 32.31 -13.28
N SER A 274 -3.40 31.13 -12.86
CA SER A 274 -3.61 30.67 -11.47
C SER A 274 -2.76 31.48 -10.48
N PRO A 275 -3.13 31.52 -9.18
CA PRO A 275 -2.29 32.15 -8.16
C PRO A 275 -0.85 31.64 -8.14
N LEU A 276 -0.65 30.34 -8.35
CA LEU A 276 0.69 29.74 -8.49
C LEU A 276 1.39 30.22 -9.76
N GLY A 277 0.71 30.20 -10.92
CA GLY A 277 1.29 30.65 -12.19
C GLY A 277 1.76 32.10 -12.16
N GLN A 278 0.97 32.99 -11.54
CA GLN A 278 1.33 34.39 -11.35
C GLN A 278 2.52 34.56 -10.39
N LEU A 279 2.55 33.81 -9.28
CA LEU A 279 3.65 33.83 -8.31
C LEU A 279 4.96 33.36 -8.95
N LEU A 280 4.93 32.27 -9.72
CA LEU A 280 6.12 31.76 -10.40
C LEU A 280 6.61 32.75 -11.47
N THR A 281 5.69 33.37 -12.21
CA THR A 281 6.01 34.41 -13.20
C THR A 281 6.67 35.63 -12.55
N SER A 282 6.17 36.10 -11.41
CA SER A 282 6.74 37.25 -10.71
C SER A 282 8.15 36.99 -10.17
N LYS A 283 8.49 35.72 -9.93
CA LYS A 283 9.83 35.25 -9.53
C LYS A 283 10.74 34.90 -10.72
N GLY A 284 10.29 35.10 -11.96
CA GLY A 284 11.07 34.85 -13.17
C GLY A 284 11.22 33.38 -13.56
N VAL A 285 10.43 32.47 -12.98
CA VAL A 285 10.47 31.03 -13.30
C VAL A 285 9.73 30.78 -14.62
N LYS A 286 10.44 30.34 -15.66
CA LYS A 286 9.85 30.01 -16.97
C LYS A 286 9.40 28.55 -17.01
N PHE A 287 8.18 28.30 -17.52
CA PHE A 287 7.65 26.95 -17.69
C PHE A 287 8.48 26.16 -18.70
N VAL A 288 8.95 24.97 -18.31
CA VAL A 288 9.34 23.94 -19.26
C VAL A 288 8.19 22.94 -19.30
N HIS A 289 7.43 22.94 -20.41
CA HIS A 289 6.47 21.89 -20.69
C HIS A 289 7.22 20.57 -20.88
N CYS A 290 7.20 19.71 -19.87
CA CYS A 290 7.59 18.32 -20.03
C CYS A 290 6.33 17.48 -20.24
N ALA A 291 5.72 17.59 -21.43
CA ALA A 291 4.89 16.52 -21.93
C ALA A 291 5.85 15.42 -22.39
N ALA A 292 5.77 14.24 -21.77
CA ALA A 292 6.58 13.09 -22.10
C ALA A 292 6.53 12.78 -23.61
N ARG A 293 7.62 13.08 -24.31
CA ARG A 293 8.02 12.39 -25.55
C ARG A 293 9.46 11.90 -25.36
N PRO A 294 9.77 10.64 -25.67
CA PRO A 294 11.14 10.15 -25.58
C PRO A 294 12.00 10.85 -26.66
N GLY A 295 13.07 11.55 -26.27
CA GLY A 295 14.13 11.94 -27.21
C GLY A 295 14.71 13.36 -27.12
N THR A 296 14.16 14.29 -26.34
CA THR A 296 14.68 15.69 -26.29
C THR A 296 15.53 15.96 -25.05
N ARG A 297 16.80 16.34 -25.25
CA ARG A 297 17.69 16.84 -24.18
C ARG A 297 17.20 18.22 -23.71
N LEU A 298 17.16 18.43 -22.40
CA LEU A 298 16.80 19.71 -21.77
C LEU A 298 18.01 20.30 -21.04
N GLY A 299 18.20 21.61 -21.20
CA GLY A 299 19.20 22.40 -20.48
C GLY A 299 18.66 22.87 -19.13
N VAL A 300 19.53 22.90 -18.12
CA VAL A 300 19.25 23.30 -16.74
C VAL A 300 19.16 24.83 -16.62
N PRO A 301 18.17 25.41 -15.92
CA PRO A 301 18.19 26.83 -15.58
C PRO A 301 19.10 27.10 -14.37
N THR A 302 20.00 28.08 -14.47
CA THR A 302 20.85 28.55 -13.36
C THR A 302 20.24 29.79 -12.70
N VAL A 303 20.26 29.85 -11.36
CA VAL A 303 19.92 31.04 -10.56
C VAL A 303 21.15 31.45 -9.76
N ALA A 304 21.49 32.74 -9.78
CA ALA A 304 22.65 33.31 -9.12
C ALA A 304 22.48 33.42 -7.59
N PRO A 305 23.56 33.30 -6.78
CA PRO A 305 23.46 33.27 -5.33
C PRO A 305 23.37 34.68 -4.74
N THR A 306 22.42 34.91 -3.84
CA THR A 306 22.45 36.04 -2.90
C THR A 306 22.43 35.51 -1.48
N GLY A 307 23.49 35.81 -0.73
CA GLY A 307 23.65 35.41 0.66
C GLY A 307 22.81 36.26 1.62
N ALA A 308 22.27 35.62 2.64
CA ALA A 308 21.96 36.23 3.93
C ALA A 308 21.85 35.13 5.00
N THR A 309 22.37 35.47 6.17
CA THR A 309 22.71 34.67 7.34
C THR A 309 21.51 34.09 8.11
N LEU A 310 21.66 32.87 8.63
CA LEU A 310 20.73 32.24 9.58
C LEU A 310 20.72 32.96 10.93
N GLY A 311 19.54 33.37 11.38
CA GLY A 311 19.24 33.70 12.78
C GLY A 311 18.42 32.56 13.43
N SER A 312 18.87 32.10 14.59
CA SER A 312 18.31 31.00 15.37
C SER A 312 16.83 31.17 15.73
N ARG A 313 16.03 30.07 15.68
CA ARG A 313 14.72 30.02 16.34
C ARG A 313 14.70 29.00 17.48
N ARG A 314 14.32 29.51 18.65
CA ARG A 314 13.90 28.80 19.86
C ARG A 314 12.61 28.02 19.60
N THR A 315 12.53 26.88 20.28
CA THR A 315 11.37 26.04 20.51
C THR A 315 10.27 26.79 21.27
N VAL A 316 9.02 26.63 20.86
CA VAL A 316 7.84 26.79 21.74
C VAL A 316 6.75 25.82 21.28
N GLY A 317 6.43 24.85 22.13
CA GLY A 317 5.25 24.00 22.00
C GLY A 317 3.98 24.73 22.41
N GLY A 318 2.88 24.43 21.72
CA GLY A 318 1.52 24.92 21.97
C GLY A 318 0.46 23.91 21.50
N PRO A 319 -0.78 23.99 21.99
CA PRO A 319 -1.69 22.86 22.20
C PRO A 319 -2.29 22.24 20.92
N CYS A 320 -2.69 20.97 21.05
CA CYS A 320 -3.26 20.12 20.01
C CYS A 320 -4.51 20.77 19.37
N ASN A 321 -4.39 21.27 18.14
CA ASN A 321 -5.51 21.74 17.34
C ASN A 321 -6.42 20.54 16.98
N MET A 322 -7.71 20.62 17.34
CA MET A 322 -8.70 19.67 16.84
C MET A 322 -8.74 19.72 15.30
N SER A 323 -8.70 18.55 14.66
CA SER A 323 -8.79 18.42 13.20
C SER A 323 -10.14 18.94 12.69
N THR A 324 -10.14 19.63 11.55
CA THR A 324 -11.33 20.14 10.83
C THR A 324 -12.38 19.06 10.55
N TYR A 325 -11.99 17.78 10.55
CA TYR A 325 -12.86 16.65 10.24
C TYR A 325 -13.50 16.01 11.49
N THR A 326 -13.13 16.46 12.69
CA THR A 326 -13.62 15.87 13.94
C THR A 326 -15.14 16.05 14.05
N GLN A 327 -15.87 14.95 14.07
CA GLN A 327 -17.32 14.95 14.24
C GLN A 327 -17.70 15.01 15.72
N THR A 328 -18.93 15.46 16.00
CA THR A 328 -19.45 15.42 17.37
C THR A 328 -19.76 13.98 17.79
N GLU A 329 -19.69 13.70 19.09
CA GLU A 329 -20.10 12.40 19.63
C GLU A 329 -21.56 12.07 19.28
N ALA A 330 -22.45 13.07 19.36
CA ALA A 330 -23.85 12.91 19.01
C ALA A 330 -24.06 12.50 17.55
N HIS A 331 -23.27 13.07 16.63
CA HIS A 331 -23.29 12.68 15.23
C HIS A 331 -22.80 11.25 15.04
N TYR A 332 -21.63 10.91 15.59
CA TYR A 332 -21.07 9.55 15.53
C TYR A 332 -22.05 8.48 16.02
N GLN A 333 -22.69 8.70 17.18
CA GLN A 333 -23.69 7.79 17.73
C GLN A 333 -24.96 7.72 16.87
N SER A 334 -25.38 8.83 16.26
CA SER A 334 -26.51 8.86 15.33
C SER A 334 -26.26 7.99 14.09
N VAL A 335 -25.05 8.06 13.51
CA VAL A 335 -24.65 7.22 12.37
C VAL A 335 -24.69 5.74 12.75
N LEU A 336 -24.12 5.36 13.91
CA LEU A 336 -24.17 3.98 14.40
C LEU A 336 -25.59 3.46 14.66
N LYS A 337 -26.46 4.33 15.19
CA LYS A 337 -27.88 4.01 15.40
C LYS A 337 -28.58 3.71 14.08
N GLN A 338 -28.35 4.52 13.05
CA GLN A 338 -28.95 4.29 11.73
C GLN A 338 -28.47 2.99 11.08
N PHE A 339 -27.19 2.62 11.26
CA PHE A 339 -26.71 1.30 10.85
C PHE A 339 -27.46 0.16 11.53
N ALA A 340 -27.68 0.26 12.85
CA ALA A 340 -28.39 -0.75 13.64
C ALA A 340 -29.89 -0.82 13.32
N GLU A 341 -30.51 0.30 12.96
CA GLU A 341 -31.92 0.40 12.62
C GLU A 341 -32.24 -0.12 11.21
N HIS A 342 -31.48 0.34 10.21
CA HIS A 342 -31.80 0.05 8.81
C HIS A 342 -31.19 -1.26 8.30
N LYS A 343 -30.02 -1.65 8.83
CA LYS A 343 -29.32 -2.93 8.58
C LYS A 343 -28.97 -3.27 7.13
N ALA A 344 -29.52 -2.60 6.11
CA ALA A 344 -29.28 -2.86 4.70
C ALA A 344 -28.61 -1.64 4.05
N CYS A 345 -27.41 -1.84 3.50
CA CYS A 345 -26.67 -0.83 2.76
C CYS A 345 -26.63 -1.17 1.28
N ALA A 346 -27.07 -0.24 0.43
CA ALA A 346 -26.95 -0.36 -1.02
C ALA A 346 -25.57 0.14 -1.46
N VAL A 347 -24.79 -0.73 -2.11
CA VAL A 347 -23.40 -0.45 -2.47
C VAL A 347 -23.26 -0.38 -3.98
N LEU A 348 -22.94 0.78 -4.54
CA LEU A 348 -22.77 0.93 -5.99
C LEU A 348 -21.32 0.86 -6.44
N ARG A 349 -21.05 -0.13 -7.30
CA ARG A 349 -19.89 -0.13 -8.18
C ARG A 349 -20.35 -0.31 -9.63
N THR A 350 -20.03 0.65 -10.48
CA THR A 350 -20.32 0.55 -11.91
C THR A 350 -19.26 1.29 -12.73
N PRO A 351 -18.81 0.74 -13.88
CA PRO A 351 -17.94 1.47 -14.80
C PRO A 351 -18.70 2.50 -15.67
N ILE A 352 -20.04 2.52 -15.59
CA ILE A 352 -20.89 3.32 -16.48
C ILE A 352 -20.99 4.77 -15.97
N VAL A 353 -20.43 5.70 -16.76
CA VAL A 353 -20.49 7.14 -16.48
C VAL A 353 -21.94 7.63 -16.45
N GLY A 354 -22.30 8.40 -15.42
CA GLY A 354 -23.64 8.99 -15.27
C GLY A 354 -24.72 8.04 -14.74
N ALA A 355 -24.42 6.76 -14.52
CA ALA A 355 -25.36 5.81 -13.93
C ALA A 355 -25.47 5.89 -12.40
N CYS A 356 -24.57 6.62 -11.76
CA CYS A 356 -24.38 6.64 -10.31
C CYS A 356 -25.62 7.16 -9.54
N THR A 357 -25.98 8.44 -9.74
CA THR A 357 -27.15 9.07 -9.11
C THR A 357 -28.46 8.35 -9.45
N PRO A 358 -28.79 8.03 -10.73
CA PRO A 358 -30.04 7.34 -11.06
C PRO A 358 -30.18 5.96 -10.40
N ALA A 359 -29.12 5.16 -10.37
CA ALA A 359 -29.15 3.85 -9.72
C ALA A 359 -29.35 3.98 -8.20
N MET A 360 -28.67 4.92 -7.54
CA MET A 360 -28.89 5.18 -6.11
C MET A 360 -30.29 5.71 -5.82
N ASN A 361 -30.83 6.58 -6.66
CA ASN A 361 -32.21 7.06 -6.51
C ASN A 361 -33.19 5.89 -6.54
N ALA A 362 -33.06 5.00 -7.52
CA ALA A 362 -33.89 3.80 -7.63
C ALA A 362 -33.84 2.92 -6.35
N ALA A 363 -32.64 2.70 -5.80
CA ALA A 363 -32.49 1.94 -4.56
C ALA A 363 -33.13 2.64 -3.35
N VAL A 364 -33.00 3.96 -3.25
CA VAL A 364 -33.62 4.74 -2.19
C VAL A 364 -35.14 4.77 -2.32
N ASP A 365 -35.67 4.90 -3.53
CA ASP A 365 -37.11 4.81 -3.82
C ASP A 365 -37.66 3.44 -3.46
N GLY A 366 -36.85 2.39 -3.65
CA GLY A 366 -37.16 1.04 -3.19
C GLY A 366 -37.04 0.82 -1.67
N GLY A 367 -36.58 1.83 -0.92
CA GLY A 367 -36.62 1.88 0.54
C GLY A 367 -35.27 1.81 1.23
N PHE A 368 -34.13 1.80 0.53
CA PHE A 368 -32.82 1.89 1.18
C PHE A 368 -32.63 3.22 1.92
N LYS A 369 -32.06 3.11 3.12
CA LYS A 369 -31.72 4.25 3.99
C LYS A 369 -30.23 4.40 4.25
N LEU A 370 -29.43 3.40 3.89
CA LEU A 370 -27.97 3.45 3.90
C LEU A 370 -27.48 3.24 2.47
N VAL A 371 -26.63 4.12 1.98
CA VAL A 371 -26.05 4.04 0.63
C VAL A 371 -24.53 4.23 0.67
N GLU A 372 -23.79 3.37 -0.03
CA GLU A 372 -22.34 3.39 -0.17
C GLU A 372 -21.97 3.61 -1.64
N PHE A 373 -21.43 4.78 -1.95
CA PHE A 373 -20.88 5.11 -3.25
C PHE A 373 -19.42 4.68 -3.33
N THR A 374 -19.01 3.88 -4.32
CA THR A 374 -17.62 3.44 -4.40
C THR A 374 -16.76 4.39 -5.24
N LEU A 375 -15.55 4.73 -4.78
CA LEU A 375 -14.58 5.58 -5.51
C LEU A 375 -14.12 5.00 -6.86
N THR A 376 -14.43 3.73 -7.13
CA THR A 376 -14.19 3.10 -8.44
C THR A 376 -15.30 3.37 -9.46
N THR A 377 -16.42 3.98 -9.04
CA THR A 377 -17.48 4.46 -9.92
C THR A 377 -17.13 5.85 -10.46
N PRO A 378 -17.12 6.07 -11.79
CA PRO A 378 -16.91 7.40 -12.37
C PRO A 378 -17.94 8.43 -11.86
N GLY A 379 -17.48 9.60 -11.43
CA GLY A 379 -18.35 10.65 -10.88
C GLY A 379 -18.87 10.38 -9.46
N CYS A 380 -18.27 9.43 -8.73
CA CYS A 380 -18.68 9.07 -7.36
C CYS A 380 -18.84 10.28 -6.44
N LEU A 381 -17.81 11.13 -6.31
CA LEU A 381 -17.83 12.24 -5.37
C LEU A 381 -18.83 13.34 -5.76
N ASP A 382 -19.02 13.57 -7.06
CA ASP A 382 -20.06 14.49 -7.55
C ASP A 382 -21.46 13.99 -7.16
N SER A 383 -21.70 12.67 -7.29
CA SER A 383 -22.96 12.05 -6.87
C SER A 383 -23.16 12.10 -5.36
N VAL A 384 -22.10 11.98 -4.58
CA VAL A 384 -22.14 12.13 -3.11
C VAL A 384 -22.50 13.56 -2.73
N ALA A 385 -21.94 14.57 -3.44
CA ALA A 385 -22.27 15.98 -3.22
C ALA A 385 -23.75 16.29 -3.52
N GLU A 386 -24.35 15.65 -4.54
CA GLU A 386 -25.79 15.73 -4.79
C GLU A 386 -26.61 15.17 -3.62
N TYR A 387 -26.11 14.10 -2.98
CA TYR A 387 -26.74 13.44 -1.85
C TYR A 387 -26.51 14.15 -0.51
N ALA A 388 -25.49 15.01 -0.39
CA ALA A 388 -25.12 15.66 0.86
C ALA A 388 -26.26 16.46 1.51
N SER A 389 -27.19 16.97 0.70
CA SER A 389 -28.37 17.71 1.17
C SER A 389 -29.52 16.84 1.66
N ARG A 390 -29.51 15.54 1.35
CA ARG A 390 -30.57 14.61 1.72
C ARG A 390 -30.46 14.23 3.19
N LYS A 391 -31.58 14.33 3.90
CA LYS A 391 -31.69 13.96 5.33
C LYS A 391 -32.37 12.62 5.56
N ASP A 392 -32.93 12.04 4.50
CA ASP A 392 -33.73 10.82 4.55
C ASP A 392 -32.90 9.56 4.24
N VAL A 393 -31.61 9.72 3.96
CA VAL A 393 -30.63 8.67 3.69
C VAL A 393 -29.29 9.00 4.34
N LEU A 394 -28.62 7.98 4.84
CA LEU A 394 -27.26 8.05 5.32
C LEU A 394 -26.30 7.70 4.19
N THR A 395 -25.47 8.67 3.80
CA THR A 395 -24.58 8.53 2.64
C THR A 395 -23.17 8.23 3.09
N GLY A 396 -22.53 7.21 2.50
CA GLY A 396 -21.14 6.88 2.74
C GLY A 396 -20.37 6.63 1.46
N VAL A 397 -19.05 6.56 1.60
CA VAL A 397 -18.14 6.32 0.48
C VAL A 397 -17.29 5.10 0.74
N GLY A 398 -17.31 4.19 -0.23
CA GLY A 398 -16.56 2.96 -0.27
C GLY A 398 -15.35 2.99 -1.18
N THR A 399 -14.51 1.97 -1.08
CA THR A 399 -13.23 1.89 -1.82
C THR A 399 -12.24 3.00 -1.44
N VAL A 400 -12.33 3.48 -0.20
CA VAL A 400 -11.33 4.40 0.39
C VAL A 400 -10.05 3.62 0.66
N MET A 401 -8.93 4.09 0.09
CA MET A 401 -7.63 3.43 0.22
C MET A 401 -6.61 4.24 1.03
N THR A 402 -6.90 5.52 1.28
CA THR A 402 -6.01 6.44 1.98
C THR A 402 -6.81 7.41 2.87
N VAL A 403 -6.14 8.09 3.80
CA VAL A 403 -6.77 9.15 4.60
C VAL A 403 -7.26 10.31 3.71
N ASP A 404 -6.57 10.61 2.62
CA ASP A 404 -6.98 11.69 1.71
C ASP A 404 -8.21 11.30 0.88
N ASP A 405 -8.39 10.02 0.54
CA ASP A 405 -9.65 9.53 -0.01
C ASP A 405 -10.81 9.76 0.98
N ALA A 406 -10.60 9.49 2.27
CA ALA A 406 -11.61 9.69 3.31
C ALA A 406 -11.95 11.18 3.47
N LYS A 407 -10.95 12.07 3.46
CA LYS A 407 -11.17 13.52 3.50
C LYS A 407 -12.01 14.01 2.33
N ARG A 408 -11.64 13.65 1.09
CA ARG A 408 -12.41 14.03 -0.10
C ARG A 408 -13.85 13.49 -0.07
N ALA A 409 -14.05 12.30 0.49
CA ALA A 409 -15.39 11.75 0.69
C ALA A 409 -16.22 12.59 1.67
N LEU A 410 -15.63 12.98 2.80
CA LEU A 410 -16.30 13.84 3.80
C LEU A 410 -16.55 15.25 3.25
N ASP A 411 -15.60 15.81 2.50
CA ASP A 411 -15.75 17.10 1.82
C ASP A 411 -16.92 17.08 0.81
N ALA A 412 -17.14 15.94 0.15
CA ALA A 412 -18.28 15.71 -0.72
C ALA A 412 -19.60 15.47 0.06
N GLY A 413 -19.56 15.30 1.39
CA GLY A 413 -20.74 15.11 2.22
C GLY A 413 -21.00 13.66 2.68
N ALA A 414 -20.02 12.76 2.56
CA ALA A 414 -20.11 11.45 3.17
C ALA A 414 -20.22 11.55 4.70
N GLN A 415 -20.94 10.61 5.30
CA GLN A 415 -21.19 10.51 6.75
C GLN A 415 -20.55 9.26 7.37
N PHE A 416 -20.14 8.31 6.55
CA PHE A 416 -19.34 7.15 6.96
C PHE A 416 -18.39 6.71 5.84
N ILE A 417 -17.33 5.99 6.23
CA ILE A 417 -16.23 5.59 5.36
C ILE A 417 -16.13 4.06 5.28
N VAL A 418 -15.87 3.53 4.10
CA VAL A 418 -15.71 2.09 3.88
C VAL A 418 -14.46 1.83 3.03
N SER A 419 -13.61 0.92 3.48
CA SER A 419 -12.45 0.43 2.72
C SER A 419 -12.66 -1.04 2.33
N PRO A 420 -12.11 -1.50 1.20
CA PRO A 420 -12.26 -2.90 0.79
C PRO A 420 -11.36 -3.84 1.60
N VAL A 421 -10.35 -3.30 2.29
CA VAL A 421 -9.41 -4.04 3.15
C VAL A 421 -9.15 -3.23 4.41
N LEU A 422 -8.49 -3.84 5.40
CA LEU A 422 -8.05 -3.16 6.61
C LEU A 422 -6.84 -2.29 6.30
N ILE A 423 -7.01 -0.98 6.44
CA ILE A 423 -5.95 0.02 6.23
C ILE A 423 -5.79 0.76 7.57
N PRO A 424 -4.79 0.40 8.40
CA PRO A 424 -4.70 0.89 9.78
C PRO A 424 -4.78 2.40 9.92
N GLU A 425 -4.03 3.13 9.08
CA GLU A 425 -3.99 4.60 9.10
C GLU A 425 -5.36 5.25 8.85
N VAL A 426 -6.21 4.65 8.00
CA VAL A 426 -7.57 5.15 7.73
C VAL A 426 -8.47 4.91 8.94
N VAL A 427 -8.36 3.74 9.57
CA VAL A 427 -9.17 3.38 10.74
C VAL A 427 -8.81 4.26 11.94
N GLU A 428 -7.52 4.39 12.25
CA GLU A 428 -7.04 5.21 13.35
C GLU A 428 -7.42 6.67 13.15
N TRP A 429 -7.27 7.19 11.93
CA TRP A 429 -7.67 8.56 11.61
C TRP A 429 -9.19 8.75 11.76
N CYS A 430 -10.02 7.82 11.27
CA CYS A 430 -11.47 7.89 11.45
C CYS A 430 -11.85 7.84 12.93
N ALA A 431 -11.22 6.96 13.72
CA ALA A 431 -11.46 6.83 15.15
C ALA A 431 -11.10 8.13 15.90
N ALA A 432 -9.93 8.71 15.62
CA ALA A 432 -9.49 9.97 16.23
C ALA A 432 -10.42 11.15 15.91
N ASN A 433 -11.09 11.11 14.75
CA ASN A 433 -12.01 12.15 14.29
C ASN A 433 -13.50 11.81 14.51
N LYS A 434 -13.81 10.72 15.23
CA LYS A 434 -15.20 10.26 15.47
C LYS A 434 -16.01 10.06 14.19
N ILE A 435 -15.38 9.49 13.18
CA ILE A 435 -16.01 9.13 11.90
C ILE A 435 -16.28 7.62 11.93
N VAL A 436 -17.52 7.22 11.63
CA VAL A 436 -17.84 5.80 11.50
C VAL A 436 -17.13 5.24 10.27
N CYS A 437 -16.30 4.23 10.48
CA CYS A 437 -15.67 3.50 9.40
C CYS A 437 -15.99 2.00 9.47
N ALA A 438 -16.03 1.36 8.30
CA ALA A 438 -16.19 -0.08 8.15
C ALA A 438 -15.10 -0.65 7.23
N PRO A 439 -13.91 -1.00 7.77
CA PRO A 439 -12.86 -1.61 6.97
C PRO A 439 -13.19 -3.05 6.58
N GLY A 440 -12.76 -3.44 5.38
CA GLY A 440 -12.86 -4.80 4.88
C GLY A 440 -11.93 -5.77 5.62
N CYS A 441 -12.44 -6.92 6.01
CA CYS A 441 -11.75 -8.01 6.68
C CYS A 441 -12.28 -9.33 6.14
N GLN A 442 -11.44 -10.36 6.05
CA GLN A 442 -11.86 -11.71 5.66
C GLN A 442 -11.71 -12.72 6.80
N THR A 443 -10.86 -12.43 7.80
CA THR A 443 -10.57 -13.33 8.91
C THR A 443 -10.95 -12.72 10.27
N PRO A 444 -11.20 -13.55 11.31
CA PRO A 444 -11.45 -13.04 12.65
C PRO A 444 -10.29 -12.20 13.21
N SER A 445 -9.04 -12.54 12.87
CA SER A 445 -7.86 -11.79 13.29
C SER A 445 -7.84 -10.36 12.74
N GLU A 446 -8.18 -10.19 11.45
CA GLU A 446 -8.30 -8.87 10.83
C GLU A 446 -9.45 -8.07 11.46
N MET A 447 -10.59 -8.72 11.72
CA MET A 447 -11.74 -8.07 12.37
C MET A 447 -11.41 -7.57 13.78
N VAL A 448 -10.68 -8.38 14.56
CA VAL A 448 -10.19 -7.98 15.90
C VAL A 448 -9.19 -6.84 15.78
N GLN A 449 -8.30 -6.86 14.79
CA GLN A 449 -7.35 -5.77 14.57
C GLN A 449 -8.09 -4.47 14.21
N ALA A 450 -9.07 -4.53 13.30
CA ALA A 450 -9.90 -3.39 12.95
C ALA A 450 -10.63 -2.80 14.18
N TRP A 451 -11.21 -3.66 15.02
CA TRP A 451 -11.87 -3.26 16.25
C TRP A 451 -10.91 -2.60 17.24
N LYS A 452 -9.70 -3.16 17.44
CA LYS A 452 -8.66 -2.58 18.30
C LYS A 452 -8.19 -1.19 17.84
N LEU A 453 -8.14 -0.97 16.53
CA LEU A 453 -7.80 0.32 15.93
C LEU A 453 -8.96 1.34 16.01
N GLY A 454 -10.14 0.92 16.47
CA GLY A 454 -11.28 1.80 16.70
C GLY A 454 -12.39 1.72 15.65
N ALA A 455 -12.35 0.77 14.71
CA ALA A 455 -13.44 0.59 13.76
C ALA A 455 -14.71 0.07 14.47
N PRO A 456 -15.85 0.77 14.38
CA PRO A 456 -17.08 0.33 15.03
C PRO A 456 -17.81 -0.81 14.30
N ILE A 457 -17.49 -1.04 13.02
CA ILE A 457 -18.12 -2.01 12.11
C ILE A 457 -17.02 -2.74 11.35
N GLN A 458 -17.16 -4.05 11.14
CA GLN A 458 -16.20 -4.87 10.40
C GLN A 458 -16.87 -5.40 9.14
N LYS A 459 -16.48 -4.87 7.98
CA LYS A 459 -17.00 -5.32 6.68
C LYS A 459 -16.38 -6.66 6.35
N LEU A 460 -17.16 -7.72 6.27
CA LEU A 460 -16.68 -9.03 5.81
C LEU A 460 -16.62 -9.03 4.28
N PHE A 461 -15.41 -8.98 3.72
CA PHE A 461 -15.14 -8.78 2.29
C PHE A 461 -13.74 -9.28 1.89
N PRO A 462 -13.52 -9.80 0.66
CA PRO A 462 -14.52 -10.06 -0.39
C PRO A 462 -15.24 -11.40 -0.18
N GLY A 463 -16.57 -11.40 -0.29
CA GLY A 463 -17.34 -12.63 -0.12
C GLY A 463 -17.39 -13.11 1.32
N VAL A 464 -18.28 -14.07 1.56
CA VAL A 464 -18.38 -14.75 2.85
C VAL A 464 -17.96 -16.19 2.65
N ALA A 465 -16.67 -16.48 2.81
CA ALA A 465 -16.19 -17.86 2.84
C ALA A 465 -16.85 -18.59 4.03
N GLY A 466 -17.89 -19.38 3.76
CA GLY A 466 -18.65 -20.14 4.78
C GLY A 466 -20.04 -19.59 5.14
N GLY A 467 -20.54 -18.56 4.45
CA GLY A 467 -21.95 -18.15 4.56
C GLY A 467 -22.41 -17.68 5.97
N PRO A 468 -23.72 -17.70 6.26
CA PRO A 468 -24.25 -17.36 7.58
C PRO A 468 -23.67 -18.22 8.73
N ALA A 469 -23.28 -19.47 8.47
CA ALA A 469 -22.67 -20.34 9.48
C ALA A 469 -21.33 -19.79 9.99
N TRP A 470 -20.52 -19.24 9.09
CA TRP A 470 -19.26 -18.57 9.47
C TRP A 470 -19.52 -17.35 10.35
N VAL A 471 -20.48 -16.49 9.96
CA VAL A 471 -20.86 -15.32 10.76
C VAL A 471 -21.33 -15.73 12.15
N ARG A 472 -22.14 -16.77 12.26
CA ARG A 472 -22.58 -17.31 13.56
C ARG A 472 -21.41 -17.74 14.43
N ALA A 473 -20.45 -18.46 13.86
CA ALA A 473 -19.27 -18.94 14.60
C ALA A 473 -18.43 -17.76 15.11
N VAL A 474 -18.19 -16.75 14.27
CA VAL A 474 -17.38 -15.58 14.64
C VAL A 474 -18.11 -14.71 15.64
N SER A 475 -19.39 -14.36 15.42
CA SER A 475 -20.17 -13.55 16.34
C SER A 475 -20.35 -14.22 17.72
N ALA A 476 -20.43 -15.56 17.77
CA ALA A 476 -20.46 -16.29 19.04
C ALA A 476 -19.12 -16.21 19.80
N ALA A 477 -17.99 -16.27 19.11
CA ALA A 477 -16.67 -16.20 19.73
C ALA A 477 -16.23 -14.75 20.06
N LEU A 478 -16.69 -13.78 19.27
CA LEU A 478 -16.26 -12.38 19.30
C LEU A 478 -17.46 -11.44 19.33
N PRO A 479 -18.25 -11.43 20.44
CA PRO A 479 -19.52 -10.71 20.52
C PRO A 479 -19.38 -9.18 20.51
N MET A 480 -18.16 -8.64 20.65
CA MET A 480 -17.90 -7.20 20.56
C MET A 480 -17.89 -6.67 19.11
N LEU A 481 -17.78 -7.56 18.11
CA LEU A 481 -17.71 -7.16 16.70
C LEU A 481 -19.09 -6.85 16.13
N ARG A 482 -19.15 -5.88 15.20
CA ARG A 482 -20.35 -5.58 14.41
C ARG A 482 -20.09 -5.96 12.96
N ILE A 483 -20.32 -7.22 12.64
CA ILE A 483 -19.98 -7.77 11.33
C ILE A 483 -21.00 -7.31 10.28
N ASN A 484 -20.51 -6.76 9.18
CA ASN A 484 -21.27 -6.38 7.99
C ASN A 484 -20.83 -7.25 6.79
N PRO A 485 -21.49 -8.38 6.50
CA PRO A 485 -21.29 -9.14 5.28
C PRO A 485 -21.60 -8.32 4.02
N THR A 486 -20.64 -8.22 3.10
CA THR A 486 -20.80 -7.51 1.82
C THR A 486 -20.23 -8.31 0.65
N SER A 487 -20.88 -8.22 -0.51
CA SER A 487 -20.48 -8.88 -1.77
C SER A 487 -20.55 -10.40 -1.70
N GLY A 488 -21.78 -10.96 -1.72
CA GLY A 488 -22.07 -12.40 -1.55
C GLY A 488 -23.34 -12.66 -0.73
N VAL A 489 -24.02 -11.60 -0.30
CA VAL A 489 -25.34 -11.64 0.34
C VAL A 489 -26.40 -11.53 -0.73
N GLU A 490 -27.21 -12.58 -0.88
CA GLU A 490 -28.34 -12.63 -1.79
C GLU A 490 -29.63 -12.27 -1.04
N ILE A 491 -30.68 -11.87 -1.76
CA ILE A 491 -31.99 -11.57 -1.17
C ILE A 491 -32.50 -12.77 -0.34
N SER A 492 -32.33 -13.98 -0.86
CA SER A 492 -32.75 -15.23 -0.22
C SER A 492 -31.95 -15.59 1.04
N THR A 493 -30.73 -15.08 1.20
CA THR A 493 -29.85 -15.39 2.35
C THR A 493 -29.73 -14.25 3.35
N ALA A 494 -30.23 -13.05 3.02
CA ALA A 494 -30.16 -11.86 3.86
C ALA A 494 -30.64 -12.10 5.29
N ALA A 495 -31.82 -12.72 5.45
CA ALA A 495 -32.38 -12.98 6.77
C ALA A 495 -31.53 -13.96 7.60
N ASP A 496 -30.90 -14.94 6.95
CA ASP A 496 -30.07 -15.93 7.62
C ASP A 496 -28.78 -15.31 8.16
N TYR A 497 -28.17 -14.36 7.45
CA TYR A 497 -27.01 -13.62 7.95
C TYR A 497 -27.33 -12.81 9.21
N LEU A 498 -28.47 -12.13 9.22
CA LEU A 498 -28.91 -11.35 10.39
C LEU A 498 -29.22 -12.26 11.58
N ARG A 499 -29.94 -13.37 11.37
CA ARG A 499 -30.17 -14.40 12.41
C ARG A 499 -28.90 -15.11 12.86
N ALA A 500 -27.83 -15.05 12.07
CA ALA A 500 -26.50 -15.53 12.43
C ALA A 500 -25.70 -14.51 13.26
N GLY A 501 -26.21 -13.30 13.48
CA GLY A 501 -25.54 -12.28 14.28
C GLY A 501 -24.74 -11.26 13.46
N ALA A 502 -25.00 -11.13 12.15
CA ALA A 502 -24.57 -9.93 11.42
C ALA A 502 -25.31 -8.70 11.96
N SER A 503 -24.60 -7.57 12.11
CA SER A 503 -25.21 -6.32 12.57
C SER A 503 -25.96 -5.59 11.45
N SER A 504 -25.49 -5.78 10.22
CA SER A 504 -25.97 -5.14 8.99
C SER A 504 -25.43 -5.91 7.77
N LEU A 505 -25.88 -5.58 6.57
CA LEU A 505 -25.54 -6.24 5.30
C LEU A 505 -25.26 -5.21 4.21
N GLY A 506 -24.31 -5.50 3.33
CA GLY A 506 -24.02 -4.71 2.12
C GLY A 506 -24.44 -5.45 0.85
N PHE A 507 -25.31 -4.83 0.06
CA PHE A 507 -25.83 -5.37 -1.20
C PHE A 507 -25.19 -4.67 -2.38
N VAL A 508 -24.43 -5.42 -3.18
CA VAL A 508 -23.73 -4.92 -4.38
C VAL A 508 -24.52 -5.32 -5.63
N ALA A 509 -24.03 -6.29 -6.41
CA ALA A 509 -24.72 -6.80 -7.60
C ALA A 509 -26.16 -7.29 -7.35
N PRO A 510 -26.51 -7.85 -6.17
CA PRO A 510 -27.91 -8.21 -5.88
C PRO A 510 -28.86 -7.01 -5.79
N ALA A 511 -28.37 -5.81 -5.41
CA ALA A 511 -29.15 -4.57 -5.48
C ALA A 511 -29.02 -3.87 -6.83
N PHE A 512 -27.88 -4.03 -7.50
CA PHE A 512 -27.56 -3.39 -8.78
C PHE A 512 -27.11 -4.41 -9.83
N PRO A 513 -28.02 -5.24 -10.38
CA PRO A 513 -27.65 -6.16 -11.43
C PRO A 513 -27.04 -5.40 -12.62
N PRO A 514 -25.84 -5.77 -13.11
CA PRO A 514 -25.12 -4.97 -14.11
C PRO A 514 -25.93 -4.66 -15.36
N LYS A 515 -26.71 -5.63 -15.86
CA LYS A 515 -27.57 -5.46 -17.04
C LYS A 515 -28.68 -4.43 -16.83
N LEU A 516 -29.27 -4.36 -15.63
CA LEU A 516 -30.32 -3.38 -15.34
C LEU A 516 -29.75 -1.97 -15.25
N VAL A 517 -28.55 -1.83 -14.68
CA VAL A 517 -27.82 -0.54 -14.66
C VAL A 517 -27.45 -0.10 -16.08
N GLU A 518 -26.97 -1.03 -16.91
CA GLU A 518 -26.63 -0.78 -18.32
C GLU A 518 -27.84 -0.37 -19.15
N ASN A 519 -28.96 -1.08 -18.99
CA ASN A 519 -30.21 -0.82 -19.70
C ASN A 519 -31.03 0.34 -19.11
N LYS A 520 -30.57 0.93 -18.00
CA LYS A 520 -31.27 2.00 -17.27
C LYS A 520 -32.65 1.59 -16.77
N GLU A 521 -32.81 0.33 -16.36
CA GLU A 521 -34.05 -0.25 -15.84
C GLU A 521 -34.23 0.10 -14.35
N TRP A 522 -34.42 1.39 -14.06
CA TRP A 522 -34.48 1.93 -12.70
C TRP A 522 -35.67 1.41 -11.89
N ASP A 523 -36.84 1.25 -12.51
CA ASP A 523 -38.03 0.69 -11.85
C ASP A 523 -37.80 -0.75 -11.38
N ALA A 524 -37.06 -1.55 -12.15
CA ALA A 524 -36.69 -2.90 -11.77
C ALA A 524 -35.71 -2.92 -10.58
N ILE A 525 -34.73 -2.00 -10.57
CA ILE A 525 -33.82 -1.82 -9.43
C ILE A 525 -34.58 -1.38 -8.18
N SER A 526 -35.55 -0.47 -8.30
CA SER A 526 -36.40 -0.04 -7.18
C SER A 526 -37.22 -1.19 -6.61
N LYS A 527 -37.81 -2.04 -7.46
CA LYS A 527 -38.52 -3.24 -7.04
C LYS A 527 -37.61 -4.23 -6.29
N ILE A 528 -36.41 -4.49 -6.83
CA ILE A 528 -35.39 -5.34 -6.18
C ILE A 528 -35.01 -4.78 -4.81
N ALA A 529 -34.82 -3.46 -4.71
CA ALA A 529 -34.53 -2.81 -3.44
C ALA A 529 -35.66 -3.00 -2.41
N SER A 530 -36.92 -2.92 -2.81
CA SER A 530 -38.06 -3.23 -1.93
C SER A 530 -38.09 -4.70 -1.48
N GLU A 531 -37.74 -5.63 -2.36
CA GLU A 531 -37.63 -7.06 -2.02
C GLU A 531 -36.49 -7.30 -1.00
N ILE A 532 -35.34 -6.64 -1.18
CA ILE A 532 -34.24 -6.68 -0.20
C ILE A 532 -34.68 -6.14 1.17
N GLN A 533 -35.36 -4.99 1.19
CA GLN A 533 -35.87 -4.41 2.43
C GLN A 533 -36.86 -5.35 3.14
N ALA A 534 -37.74 -6.02 2.40
CA ALA A 534 -38.66 -7.01 2.95
C ALA A 534 -37.90 -8.21 3.53
N ALA A 535 -36.89 -8.73 2.84
CA ALA A 535 -36.08 -9.83 3.32
C ALA A 535 -35.32 -9.47 4.61
N VAL A 536 -34.73 -8.28 4.68
CA VAL A 536 -34.01 -7.78 5.87
C VAL A 536 -34.96 -7.59 7.06
N LYS A 537 -36.19 -7.11 6.84
CA LYS A 537 -37.21 -6.97 7.89
C LYS A 537 -37.76 -8.31 8.41
N SER A 538 -37.64 -9.39 7.64
CA SER A 538 -38.11 -10.73 8.02
C SER A 538 -37.16 -11.49 8.95
N ALA A 539 -36.00 -10.90 9.26
CA ALA A 539 -34.98 -11.45 10.14
C ALA A 539 -35.18 -10.98 11.58
#